data_AF-A0A2J6RR61-F1
#
_entry.id   AF-A0A2J6RR61-F1
#
_cell.length_a   1.000
_cell.length_b   1.000
_cell.length_c   1.000
_cell.angle_alpha   90.00
_cell.angle_beta   90.00
_cell.angle_gamma   90.00
#
_symmetry.space_group_name_H-M   'P 1'
#
loop_
_entity.id
_entity.type
_entity.pdbx_description
1 polymer ?
#
loop_
_entity_poly.entity_id
_entity_poly.type
_entity_poly.pdbx_seq_one_letter_code
_entity_poly.pdbx_strand_id
1 'polypeptide(L)'
;DDAYMAGLDVFHQLHCVDFLRRTAYSSYYNETPPLHATGPPRIAEFRINHCVDLLVQQLQCSGNLNLFTVHWVETEEFPSPDFSIHRRCSDFQAVWDWRLGNTLDLHKLREGFPSGVKPEGIQQAKNLFELDY
;
A
#
# COMPACT_ATOMS: atom_id res chain seq x y z
N ASP A 1 -12.72 -28.42 5.08
CA ASP A 1 -12.78 -27.21 4.24
C ASP A 1 -11.75 -26.23 4.77
N ASP A 2 -10.60 -26.16 4.11
CA ASP A 2 -9.51 -25.27 4.52
C ASP A 2 -9.81 -23.85 4.04
N ALA A 3 -9.85 -22.89 4.96
CA ALA A 3 -10.12 -21.48 4.68
C ALA A 3 -8.89 -20.63 5.03
N TYR A 4 -8.56 -19.68 4.16
CA TYR A 4 -7.42 -18.77 4.32
C TYR A 4 -7.92 -17.32 4.35
N MET A 5 -7.29 -16.50 5.19
CA MET A 5 -7.48 -15.05 5.16
C MET A 5 -6.43 -14.42 4.25
N ALA A 6 -6.89 -13.59 3.33
CA ALA A 6 -6.03 -12.85 2.43
C ALA A 6 -6.61 -11.46 2.16
N GLY A 7 -5.74 -10.53 1.79
CA GLY A 7 -6.11 -9.21 1.29
C GLY A 7 -5.67 -9.06 -0.16
N LEU A 8 -6.39 -8.23 -0.92
CA LEU A 8 -5.93 -7.81 -2.24
C LEU A 8 -4.81 -6.78 -2.07
N ASP A 9 -3.64 -7.08 -2.63
CA ASP A 9 -2.41 -6.30 -2.46
C ASP A 9 -2.56 -4.81 -2.87
N VAL A 10 -3.35 -4.52 -3.92
CA VAL A 10 -3.60 -3.15 -4.38
C VAL A 10 -4.12 -2.21 -3.29
N PHE A 11 -4.87 -2.71 -2.30
CA PHE A 11 -5.35 -1.88 -1.19
C PHE A 11 -4.27 -1.58 -0.16
N HIS A 12 -3.31 -2.49 0.00
CA HIS A 12 -2.13 -2.23 0.82
C HIS A 12 -1.21 -1.23 0.14
N GLN A 13 -0.99 -1.35 -1.18
CA GLN A 13 -0.26 -0.35 -1.97
C GLN A 13 -0.89 1.05 -1.86
N LEU A 14 -2.22 1.16 -1.98
CA LEU A 14 -2.93 2.43 -1.78
C LEU A 14 -2.79 2.97 -0.35
N HIS A 15 -2.81 2.09 0.65
CA HIS A 15 -2.52 2.47 2.03
C HIS A 15 -1.09 3.01 2.19
N CYS A 16 -0.10 2.37 1.57
CA CYS A 16 1.29 2.83 1.56
C CYS A 16 1.41 4.24 0.95
N VAL A 17 0.73 4.50 -0.18
CA VAL A 17 0.73 5.83 -0.81
C VAL A 17 0.09 6.89 0.11
N ASP A 18 -1.05 6.60 0.74
CA ASP A 18 -1.68 7.52 1.68
C ASP A 18 -0.79 7.80 2.90
N PHE A 19 -0.18 6.74 3.44
CA PHE A 19 0.74 6.84 4.57
C PHE A 19 1.95 7.73 4.25
N LEU A 20 2.60 7.51 3.10
CA LEU A 20 3.73 8.32 2.65
C LEU A 20 3.32 9.79 2.44
N ARG A 21 2.16 10.02 1.79
CA ARG A 21 1.60 11.35 1.57
C ARG A 21 1.36 12.08 2.89
N ARG A 22 0.68 11.46 3.84
CA ARG A 22 0.36 12.05 5.14
C ARG A 22 1.61 12.28 5.98
N THR A 23 2.60 11.40 5.87
CA THR A 23 3.92 11.61 6.49
C THR A 23 4.64 12.83 5.93
N ALA A 24 4.69 12.97 4.60
CA ALA A 24 5.33 14.11 3.95
C ALA A 24 4.63 15.45 4.25
N TYR A 25 3.32 15.43 4.46
CA TYR A 25 2.50 16.62 4.69
C TYR A 25 1.81 16.62 6.06
N SER A 26 2.46 16.08 7.08
CA SER A 26 1.87 15.86 8.41
C SER A 26 1.27 17.12 9.05
N SER A 27 1.88 18.29 8.81
CA SER A 27 1.35 19.58 9.26
C SER A 27 0.01 19.95 8.63
N TYR A 28 -0.19 19.65 7.34
CA TYR A 28 -1.46 19.90 6.65
C TYR A 28 -2.59 19.02 7.20
N TYR A 29 -2.28 17.79 7.61
CA TYR A 29 -3.26 16.84 8.15
C TYR A 29 -3.45 16.95 9.67
N ASN A 30 -2.80 17.90 10.35
CA ASN A 30 -2.79 18.01 11.82
C ASN A 30 -2.33 16.71 12.52
N GLU A 31 -1.32 16.07 11.95
CA GLU A 31 -0.81 14.79 12.40
C GLU A 31 0.59 14.97 12.99
N THR A 32 0.87 14.26 14.09
CA THR A 32 2.21 14.28 14.70
C THR A 32 2.98 13.03 14.27
N PRO A 33 4.10 13.18 13.55
CA PRO A 33 4.97 12.05 13.27
C PRO A 33 5.50 11.44 14.58
N PRO A 34 5.62 10.11 14.67
CA PRO A 34 5.37 9.18 13.59
C PRO A 34 3.90 8.77 13.47
N LEU A 35 3.36 8.97 12.27
CA LEU A 35 1.96 8.72 11.94
C LEU A 35 1.57 7.27 12.21
N HIS A 36 0.61 7.07 13.12
CA HIS A 36 0.07 5.76 13.49
C HIS A 36 1.10 4.71 13.96
N ALA A 37 2.36 5.09 14.22
CA ALA A 37 3.35 4.20 14.82
C ALA A 37 3.27 4.36 16.33
N THR A 38 2.45 3.54 16.99
CA THR A 38 2.60 3.30 18.42
C THR A 38 3.91 2.53 18.60
N GLY A 39 5.04 3.23 18.79
CA GLY A 39 6.34 2.58 18.95
C GLY A 39 7.54 3.51 18.82
N PRO A 40 8.76 2.98 19.02
CA PRO A 40 10.00 3.74 18.90
C PRO A 40 10.15 4.37 17.50
N PRO A 41 10.91 5.47 17.35
CA PRO A 41 11.16 6.13 16.06
C PRO A 41 11.56 5.18 14.92
N ARG A 42 12.30 4.11 15.25
CA ARG A 42 12.73 3.06 14.32
C ARG A 42 11.58 2.32 13.62
N ILE A 43 10.40 2.23 14.23
CA ILE A 43 9.21 1.61 13.61
C ILE A 43 8.62 2.49 12.52
N ALA A 44 8.71 3.81 12.67
CA ALA A 44 8.23 4.75 11.67
C ALA A 44 9.07 4.70 10.40
N GLU A 45 10.40 4.74 10.57
CA GLU A 45 11.36 4.59 9.48
C GLU A 45 11.19 3.25 8.76
N PHE A 46 11.05 2.16 9.51
CA PHE A 46 10.75 0.84 8.94
C PHE A 46 9.49 0.86 8.06
N ARG A 47 8.38 1.45 8.52
CA ARG A 47 7.14 1.52 7.73
C ARG A 47 7.32 2.32 6.46
N ILE A 48 8.05 3.44 6.50
CA ILE A 48 8.35 4.23 5.30
C ILE A 48 9.13 3.38 4.30
N ASN A 49 10.19 2.71 4.76
CA ASN A 49 11.02 1.86 3.90
C ASN A 49 10.24 0.69 3.30
N HIS A 50 9.43 0.00 4.10
CA HIS A 50 8.51 -1.05 3.65
C HIS A 50 7.54 -0.55 2.57
N CYS A 51 6.89 0.60 2.82
CA CYS A 51 5.95 1.18 1.88
C CYS A 51 6.63 1.50 0.54
N VAL A 52 7.83 2.07 0.58
CA VAL A 52 8.61 2.37 -0.64
C VAL A 52 8.99 1.07 -1.37
N ASP A 53 9.47 0.06 -0.64
CA ASP A 53 9.90 -1.21 -1.22
C ASP A 53 8.73 -1.92 -1.93
N LEU A 54 7.57 -2.05 -1.28
CA LEU A 54 6.39 -2.66 -1.89
C LEU A 54 5.91 -1.92 -3.14
N LEU A 55 5.95 -0.58 -3.13
CA LEU A 55 5.59 0.21 -4.31
C LEU A 55 6.58 0.00 -5.46
N VAL A 56 7.88 -0.12 -5.16
CA VAL A 56 8.90 -0.44 -6.17
C VAL A 56 8.68 -1.85 -6.73
N GLN A 57 8.43 -2.84 -5.87
CA GLN A 57 8.12 -4.20 -6.28
C GLN A 57 6.89 -4.22 -7.22
N GLN A 58 5.81 -3.52 -6.85
CA GLN A 58 4.63 -3.41 -7.69
C GLN A 58 4.92 -2.75 -9.04
N LEU A 59 5.68 -1.65 -9.07
CA LEU A 59 6.01 -0.94 -10.31
C LEU A 59 6.83 -1.84 -11.25
N GLN A 60 7.77 -2.62 -10.71
CA GLN A 60 8.57 -3.57 -11.47
C GLN A 60 7.72 -4.74 -11.98
N CYS A 61 6.91 -5.35 -11.12
CA CYS A 61 6.10 -6.52 -11.45
C CYS A 61 4.93 -6.22 -12.39
N SER A 62 4.30 -5.04 -12.26
CA SER A 62 3.22 -4.61 -13.17
C SER A 62 3.74 -4.23 -14.56
N GLY A 63 5.03 -3.89 -14.70
CA GLY A 63 5.70 -3.74 -15.98
C GLY A 63 5.04 -2.71 -16.90
N ASN A 64 4.90 -1.46 -16.44
CA ASN A 64 4.31 -0.40 -17.26
C ASN A 64 5.20 -0.06 -18.47
N LEU A 65 4.77 -0.44 -19.68
CA LEU A 65 5.48 -0.21 -20.94
C LEU A 65 5.01 1.04 -21.71
N ASN A 66 4.21 1.91 -21.08
CA ASN A 66 3.79 3.14 -21.76
C ASN A 66 4.98 4.05 -22.03
N LEU A 67 4.98 4.68 -23.21
CA LEU A 67 6.00 5.66 -23.61
C LEU A 67 5.51 7.07 -23.31
N PHE A 68 6.39 7.91 -22.76
CA PHE A 68 6.22 9.36 -22.81
C PHE A 68 6.96 9.90 -24.03
N THR A 69 6.44 10.97 -24.61
CA THR A 69 7.09 11.71 -25.70
C THR A 69 7.79 12.95 -25.15
N VAL A 70 8.66 13.56 -25.95
CA VAL A 70 9.33 14.82 -25.62
C VAL A 70 9.01 15.86 -26.69
N HIS A 71 8.77 17.10 -26.28
CA HIS A 71 8.31 18.19 -27.15
C HIS A 71 9.09 19.47 -26.89
N TRP A 72 9.35 20.26 -27.93
CA TRP A 72 9.86 21.62 -27.77
C TRP A 72 8.74 22.54 -27.25
N VAL A 73 9.04 23.31 -26.21
CA VAL A 73 8.14 24.30 -25.61
C VAL A 73 8.84 25.65 -25.67
N GLU A 74 8.16 26.70 -26.14
CA GLU A 74 8.78 28.01 -26.42
C GLU A 74 9.47 28.65 -25.19
N THR A 75 8.97 28.35 -23.99
CA THR A 75 9.48 28.90 -22.74
C THR A 75 10.65 28.11 -22.14
N GLU A 76 10.99 26.97 -22.72
CA GLU A 76 11.96 26.03 -22.16
C GLU A 76 13.22 25.96 -23.03
N GLU A 77 14.38 25.91 -22.39
CA GLU A 77 15.68 25.78 -23.07
C GLU A 77 15.87 24.38 -23.71
N PHE A 78 15.23 23.35 -23.14
CA PHE A 78 15.32 21.96 -23.56
C PHE A 78 13.92 21.35 -23.80
N PRO A 79 13.80 20.31 -24.65
CA PRO A 79 12.51 19.67 -24.88
C PRO A 79 11.98 19.05 -23.59
N SER A 80 10.71 19.31 -23.31
CA SER A 80 10.01 18.85 -22.11
C SER A 80 9.29 17.53 -22.35
N PRO A 81 9.27 16.61 -21.36
CA PRO A 81 8.51 15.37 -21.44
C PRO A 81 7.00 15.63 -21.32
N ASP A 82 6.20 14.95 -22.14
CA ASP A 82 4.74 14.89 -22.00
C ASP A 82 4.32 13.61 -21.27
N PHE A 83 3.88 13.78 -20.02
CA PHE A 83 3.40 12.69 -19.17
C PHE A 83 1.90 12.37 -19.33
N SER A 84 1.23 13.00 -20.30
CA SER A 84 -0.20 12.82 -20.64
C SER A 84 -0.45 11.51 -21.38
N ILE A 85 0.05 10.41 -20.83
CA ILE A 85 -0.06 9.07 -21.37
C ILE A 85 -1.49 8.55 -21.21
N HIS A 86 -2.08 8.06 -22.29
CA HIS A 86 -3.35 7.34 -22.25
C HIS A 86 -3.14 5.94 -21.66
N ARG A 87 -3.52 5.77 -20.38
CA ARG A 87 -3.29 4.53 -19.63
C ARG A 87 -4.48 3.58 -19.79
N ARG A 88 -4.19 2.30 -20.00
CA ARG A 88 -5.18 1.23 -19.86
C ARG A 88 -5.18 0.73 -18.42
N CYS A 89 -6.28 0.93 -17.73
CA CYS A 89 -6.46 0.49 -16.34
C CYS A 89 -7.38 -0.73 -16.27
N SER A 90 -7.21 -1.54 -15.22
CA SER A 90 -8.26 -2.46 -14.79
C SER A 90 -9.48 -1.67 -14.31
N ASP A 91 -10.67 -2.27 -14.39
CA ASP A 91 -11.87 -1.68 -13.79
C ASP A 91 -11.75 -1.71 -12.27
N PHE A 92 -11.25 -0.60 -11.71
CA PHE A 92 -10.98 -0.51 -10.28
C PHE A 92 -12.26 -0.46 -9.46
N GLN A 93 -13.37 0.01 -10.02
CA GLN A 93 -14.65 0.01 -9.32
C GLN A 93 -15.14 -1.43 -9.14
N ALA A 94 -15.04 -2.26 -10.17
CA ALA A 94 -15.37 -3.67 -10.05
C ALA A 94 -14.51 -4.39 -8.99
N VAL A 95 -13.21 -4.08 -8.91
CA VAL A 95 -12.31 -4.62 -7.87
C VAL A 95 -12.74 -4.14 -6.47
N TRP A 96 -13.09 -2.85 -6.34
CA TRP A 96 -13.56 -2.26 -5.09
C TRP A 96 -14.86 -2.92 -4.61
N ASP A 97 -15.85 -3.06 -5.49
CA ASP A 97 -17.15 -3.63 -5.16
C ASP A 97 -17.03 -5.11 -4.79
N TRP A 98 -16.20 -5.86 -5.52
CA TRP A 98 -15.87 -7.24 -5.15
C TRP A 98 -15.25 -7.31 -3.76
N ARG A 99 -14.28 -6.44 -3.44
CA ARG A 99 -13.69 -6.40 -2.10
C ARG A 99 -14.74 -6.15 -1.02
N LEU A 100 -15.62 -5.18 -1.22
CA LEU A 100 -16.67 -4.86 -0.24
C LEU A 100 -17.62 -6.03 -0.01
N GLY A 101 -18.03 -6.73 -1.08
CA GLY A 101 -18.91 -7.89 -1.00
C GLY A 101 -18.26 -9.13 -0.37
N ASN A 102 -16.92 -9.21 -0.36
CA ASN A 102 -16.16 -10.37 0.15
C ASN A 102 -15.35 -10.06 1.41
N THR A 103 -15.46 -8.85 1.97
CA THR A 103 -14.73 -8.50 3.19
C THR A 103 -15.29 -9.27 4.39
N LEU A 104 -14.42 -9.75 5.27
CA LEU A 104 -14.86 -10.39 6.51
C LEU A 104 -15.46 -9.34 7.46
N ASP A 105 -16.56 -9.71 8.09
CA ASP A 105 -17.14 -8.95 9.18
C ASP A 105 -16.16 -8.94 10.36
N LEU A 106 -15.58 -7.77 10.64
CA LEU A 106 -14.59 -7.60 11.70
C LEU A 106 -15.15 -7.89 13.10
N HIS A 107 -16.46 -7.71 13.32
CA HIS A 107 -17.09 -8.08 14.58
C HIS A 107 -17.08 -9.60 14.75
N LYS A 108 -17.54 -10.33 13.73
CA LYS A 108 -17.53 -11.81 13.74
C LYS A 108 -16.11 -12.37 13.80
N LEU A 109 -15.16 -11.73 13.11
CA LEU A 109 -13.75 -12.09 13.21
C LEU A 109 -13.25 -11.94 14.64
N ARG A 110 -13.57 -10.83 15.31
CA ARG A 110 -13.19 -10.62 16.71
C ARG A 110 -13.89 -11.58 17.66
N GLU A 111 -15.13 -11.97 17.42
CA GLU A 111 -15.80 -13.01 18.21
C GLU A 111 -15.16 -14.39 18.05
N GLY A 112 -14.72 -14.73 16.82
CA GLY A 112 -14.01 -15.98 16.51
C GLY A 112 -12.55 -16.00 16.97
N PHE A 113 -11.92 -14.84 17.11
CA PHE A 113 -10.55 -14.66 17.63
C PHE A 113 -10.52 -13.67 18.82
N PRO A 114 -11.22 -13.95 19.93
CA PRO A 114 -11.62 -12.95 20.93
C PRO A 114 -10.51 -12.40 21.83
N SER A 115 -9.25 -12.78 21.62
CA SER A 115 -8.19 -12.40 22.57
C SER A 115 -6.79 -12.32 21.96
N GLY A 116 -6.66 -12.33 20.63
CA GLY A 116 -5.33 -12.33 19.98
C GLY A 116 -4.50 -13.56 20.34
N VAL A 117 -5.13 -14.59 20.90
CA VAL A 117 -4.52 -15.89 21.16
C VAL A 117 -4.42 -16.62 19.83
N LYS A 118 -3.18 -16.81 19.39
CA LYS A 118 -2.89 -17.58 18.19
C LYS A 118 -3.48 -18.99 18.31
N PRO A 119 -4.21 -19.49 17.31
CA PRO A 119 -4.69 -20.87 17.31
C PRO A 119 -3.54 -21.89 17.42
N GLU A 120 -3.85 -23.07 17.95
CA GLU A 120 -2.91 -24.18 18.04
C GLU A 120 -2.49 -24.64 16.64
N GLY A 121 -1.23 -25.07 16.47
CA GLY A 121 -0.69 -25.52 15.18
C GLY A 121 -0.34 -24.42 14.17
N ILE A 122 -0.77 -23.17 14.37
CA ILE A 122 -0.43 -22.05 13.46
C ILE A 122 1.01 -21.58 13.67
N GLN A 123 1.81 -21.50 12.61
CA GLN A 123 3.14 -20.89 12.67
C GLN A 123 3.04 -19.36 12.78
N GLN A 124 3.92 -18.74 13.56
CA GLN A 124 4.01 -17.29 13.70
C GLN A 124 5.42 -16.81 13.34
N ALA A 125 5.50 -15.68 12.64
CA ALA A 125 6.77 -14.97 12.46
C ALA A 125 7.26 -14.43 13.82
N LYS A 126 8.58 -14.33 14.02
CA LYS A 126 9.16 -13.87 15.29
C LYS A 126 8.97 -12.37 15.51
N ASN A 127 8.90 -11.60 14.43
CA ASN A 127 8.71 -10.16 14.45
C ASN A 127 8.22 -9.65 13.08
N LEU A 128 7.86 -8.37 13.01
CA LEU A 128 7.35 -7.74 11.78
C LEU A 128 8.37 -7.74 10.63
N PHE A 129 9.66 -7.75 10.91
CA PHE A 129 10.70 -7.71 9.89
C PHE A 129 10.87 -9.05 9.15
N GLU A 130 10.50 -10.18 9.77
CA GLU A 130 10.45 -11.50 9.11
C GLU A 130 9.22 -11.65 8.18
N LEU A 131 8.32 -10.66 8.12
CA LEU A 131 7.18 -10.67 7.21
C LEU A 131 7.43 -9.88 5.92
N ASP A 132 8.43 -9.01 5.91
CA ASP A 132 8.84 -8.24 4.71
C ASP A 132 9.86 -8.99 3.83
N TYR A 133 10.43 -10.10 4.33
CA TYR A 133 11.42 -10.94 3.62
C TYR A 133 11.36 -12.41 4.06
#